data_AF-A0A968HF11-F1
#
_entry.id   AF-A0A968HF11-F1
#
_cell.length_a   1.000
_cell.length_b   1.000
_cell.length_c   1.000
_cell.angle_alpha   90.00
_cell.angle_beta   90.00
_cell.angle_gamma   90.00
#
_symmetry.space_group_name_H-M   'P 1'
#
loop_
_entity.id
_entity.type
_entity.pdbx_description
1 polymer ?
#
loop_
_entity_poly.entity_id
_entity_poly.type
_entity_poly.pdbx_seq_one_letter_code
_entity_poly.pdbx_strand_id
1 'polypeptide(L)'
;MSQFEAFASCIARIFYKDRNNGVAGGGFLIAPSYLLTCAHVVAEALGHNQKTTDNLLMNSLEFEFRRDLPDSLFQGTVVFWRSFQDGDIAPVEGGRTVAWCYP
;
A
#
# COMPACT_ATOMS: atom_id res chain seq x y z
N MET A 1 -2.75 26.34 -2.60
CA MET A 1 -3.07 24.90 -2.50
C MET A 1 -3.83 24.71 -1.19
N SER A 2 -5.04 24.16 -1.24
CA SER A 2 -5.82 23.93 -0.01
C SER A 2 -5.24 22.77 0.80
N GLN A 3 -5.57 22.69 2.08
CA GLN A 3 -5.10 21.60 2.94
C GLN A 3 -5.59 20.22 2.46
N PHE A 4 -6.81 20.15 1.93
CA PHE A 4 -7.35 18.95 1.29
C PHE A 4 -6.53 18.52 0.07
N GLU A 5 -6.08 19.48 -0.74
CA GLU A 5 -5.29 19.21 -1.92
C GLU A 5 -3.92 18.62 -1.59
N ALA A 6 -3.28 19.07 -0.51
CA ALA A 6 -2.01 18.55 -0.02
C ALA A 6 -2.13 17.17 0.65
N PHE A 7 -3.29 16.81 1.18
CA PHE A 7 -3.52 15.44 1.67
C PHE A 7 -3.87 14.48 0.54
N ALA A 8 -4.61 14.94 -0.46
CA ALA A 8 -4.98 14.11 -1.61
C ALA A 8 -3.77 13.68 -2.45
N SER A 9 -2.69 14.48 -2.48
CA SER A 9 -1.41 14.11 -3.11
C SER A 9 -0.71 12.93 -2.44
N CYS A 10 -0.90 12.77 -1.13
CA CYS A 10 -0.28 11.70 -0.36
C CYS A 10 -0.99 10.34 -0.51
N ILE A 11 -2.08 10.26 -1.26
CA ILE A 11 -2.85 9.02 -1.46
C ILE A 11 -2.31 8.28 -2.69
N ALA A 12 -1.95 7.01 -2.47
CA ALA A 12 -1.44 6.12 -3.49
C ALA A 12 -2.48 5.06 -3.90
N ARG A 13 -2.43 4.65 -5.18
CA ARG A 13 -3.10 3.47 -5.71
C ARG A 13 -2.09 2.35 -5.83
N ILE A 14 -2.37 1.19 -5.25
CA ILE A 14 -1.50 0.01 -5.27
C ILE A 14 -2.06 -0.99 -6.28
N PHE A 15 -1.21 -1.53 -7.13
CA PHE A 15 -1.62 -2.38 -8.25
C PHE A 15 -1.49 -3.88 -7.93
N TYR A 16 -2.33 -4.68 -8.58
CA TYR A 16 -2.30 -6.13 -8.51
C TYR A 16 -1.19 -6.69 -9.41
N LYS A 17 -0.08 -7.16 -8.83
CA LYS A 17 1.15 -7.63 -9.49
C LYS A 17 1.87 -6.58 -10.34
N ASP A 18 1.14 -5.88 -11.22
CA ASP A 18 1.61 -4.78 -12.05
C ASP A 18 0.45 -3.83 -12.42
N ARG A 19 0.78 -2.63 -12.92
CA ARG A 19 -0.18 -1.58 -13.32
C ARG A 19 -1.30 -2.05 -14.27
N ASN A 20 -1.08 -3.08 -15.08
CA ASN A 20 -2.03 -3.52 -16.11
C ASN A 20 -3.15 -4.41 -15.56
N ASN A 21 -2.97 -5.05 -14.40
CA ASN A 21 -3.98 -5.96 -13.86
C ASN A 21 -4.96 -5.27 -12.89
N GLY A 22 -4.93 -3.94 -12.81
CA GLY A 22 -5.85 -3.16 -12.00
C GLY A 22 -5.36 -2.89 -10.58
N VAL A 23 -6.24 -2.28 -9.79
CA VAL A 23 -5.92 -1.74 -8.45
C VAL A 23 -6.28 -2.75 -7.38
N ALA A 24 -5.30 -3.18 -6.59
CA ALA A 24 -5.48 -4.02 -5.41
C ALA A 24 -5.98 -3.21 -4.20
N GLY A 25 -5.69 -1.91 -4.13
CA GLY A 25 -6.19 -1.06 -3.06
C GLY A 25 -5.52 0.31 -2.99
N GLY A 26 -5.70 0.96 -1.84
CA GLY A 26 -5.14 2.29 -1.57
C GLY A 26 -4.13 2.27 -0.42
N GLY A 27 -3.29 3.28 -0.38
CA GLY A 27 -2.41 3.59 0.75
C GLY A 27 -2.16 5.08 0.86
N PHE A 28 -1.44 5.49 1.89
CA PHE A 28 -1.10 6.89 2.08
C PHE A 28 0.30 7.08 2.67
N LEU A 29 0.96 8.17 2.28
CA LEU A 29 2.28 8.54 2.79
C LEU A 29 2.19 8.99 4.25
N ILE A 30 3.01 8.39 5.13
CA ILE A 30 3.07 8.71 6.57
C ILE A 30 4.37 9.41 6.97
N ALA A 31 5.40 9.28 6.14
CA ALA A 31 6.71 9.92 6.27
C ALA A 31 7.40 9.85 4.89
N PRO A 32 8.49 10.62 4.65
CA PRO A 32 9.25 10.49 3.41
C PRO A 32 9.59 9.03 3.10
N SER A 33 9.26 8.56 1.89
CA SER A 33 9.47 7.19 1.43
C SER A 33 8.73 6.08 2.18
N TYR A 34 7.81 6.41 3.10
CA TYR A 34 7.00 5.42 3.84
C TYR A 34 5.51 5.56 3.52
N LEU A 35 4.97 4.51 2.91
CA LEU A 35 3.56 4.36 2.59
C LEU A 35 2.91 3.35 3.54
N LEU A 36 1.76 3.70 4.10
CA LEU A 36 0.95 2.85 4.96
C LEU A 36 -0.26 2.32 4.18
N THR A 37 -0.52 1.02 4.29
CA THR A 37 -1.70 0.37 3.69
C THR A 37 -2.18 -0.79 4.58
N CYS A 38 -3.28 -1.41 4.19
CA CYS A 38 -3.81 -2.58 4.86
C CYS A 38 -3.03 -3.85 4.47
N ALA A 39 -2.87 -4.78 5.41
CA ALA A 39 -2.19 -6.04 5.17
C ALA A 39 -2.81 -6.84 4.00
N HIS A 40 -4.15 -6.88 3.91
CA HIS A 40 -4.83 -7.57 2.81
C HIS A 40 -4.50 -6.97 1.43
N VAL A 41 -4.30 -5.66 1.33
CA VAL A 41 -3.96 -4.99 0.06
C VAL A 41 -2.58 -5.43 -0.41
N VAL A 42 -1.62 -5.60 0.51
CA VAL A 42 -0.29 -6.12 0.17
C VAL A 42 -0.38 -7.59 -0.26
N ALA A 43 -1.14 -8.43 0.46
CA ALA A 43 -1.33 -9.83 0.08
C ALA A 43 -1.99 -9.95 -1.30
N GLU A 44 -3.05 -9.17 -1.53
CA GLU A 44 -3.75 -9.11 -2.81
C GLU A 44 -2.83 -8.59 -3.92
N ALA A 45 -2.12 -7.48 -3.70
CA ALA A 45 -1.18 -6.92 -4.66
C ALA A 45 -0.09 -7.90 -5.09
N LEU A 46 0.30 -8.83 -4.23
CA LEU A 46 1.28 -9.86 -4.52
C LEU A 46 0.67 -11.15 -5.09
N GLY A 47 -0.65 -11.21 -5.25
CA GLY A 47 -1.36 -12.38 -5.77
C GLY A 47 -1.54 -13.53 -4.76
N HIS A 48 -1.46 -13.24 -3.46
CA HIS A 48 -1.69 -14.22 -2.40
C HIS A 48 -3.14 -14.20 -1.92
N ASN A 49 -3.65 -15.38 -1.57
CA ASN A 49 -4.95 -15.53 -0.93
C ASN A 49 -4.84 -15.21 0.57
N GLN A 50 -5.80 -14.44 1.09
CA GLN A 50 -5.83 -13.80 2.42
C GLN A 50 -5.59 -14.71 3.65
N LYS A 51 -5.48 -16.03 3.49
CA LYS A 51 -5.50 -17.01 4.58
C LYS A 51 -4.13 -17.53 5.04
N THR A 52 -3.06 -17.31 4.28
CA THR A 52 -1.81 -18.10 4.49
C THR A 52 -0.56 -17.37 4.01
N THR A 53 -0.32 -16.14 4.46
CA THR A 53 0.92 -15.42 4.07
C THR A 53 1.70 -14.96 5.29
N ASP A 54 2.45 -15.91 5.85
CA ASP A 54 3.22 -15.70 7.08
C ASP A 54 4.43 -14.76 6.89
N ASN A 55 4.85 -14.48 5.65
CA ASN A 55 5.91 -13.52 5.41
C ASN A 55 5.87 -12.90 4.00
N LEU A 56 5.53 -11.61 3.93
CA LEU A 56 5.58 -10.81 2.71
C LEU A 56 6.71 -9.77 2.71
N LEU A 57 7.61 -9.82 3.69
CA LEU A 57 8.76 -8.91 3.74
C LEU A 57 9.60 -8.99 2.46
N MET A 58 10.21 -7.86 2.10
CA MET A 58 11.10 -7.70 0.95
C MET A 58 10.45 -7.91 -0.43
N ASN A 59 9.15 -8.18 -0.50
CA ASN A 59 8.44 -8.22 -1.78
C ASN A 59 8.23 -6.81 -2.34
N SER A 60 8.23 -6.71 -3.67
CA SER A 60 8.03 -5.44 -4.38
C SER A 60 6.56 -5.21 -4.71
N LEU A 61 6.11 -3.97 -4.61
CA LEU A 61 4.76 -3.50 -4.91
C LEU A 61 4.85 -2.34 -5.90
N GLU A 62 3.98 -2.35 -6.90
CA GLU A 62 3.81 -1.21 -7.79
C GLU A 62 2.69 -0.30 -7.30
N PHE A 63 2.94 1.00 -7.29
CA PHE A 63 1.93 1.98 -6.95
C PHE A 63 2.18 3.34 -7.61
N GLU A 64 1.17 4.20 -7.59
CA GLU A 64 1.29 5.58 -8.08
C GLU A 64 0.54 6.55 -7.17
N PHE A 65 1.03 7.79 -7.09
CA PHE A 65 0.34 8.87 -6.39
C PHE A 65 -0.63 9.57 -7.34
N ARG A 66 -1.89 9.73 -6.90
CA ARG A 66 -3.01 10.11 -7.78
C ARG A 66 -2.93 11.51 -8.37
N ARG A 67 -2.03 12.37 -7.88
CA ARG A 67 -2.08 13.81 -8.15
C ARG A 67 -0.77 14.39 -8.65
N ASP A 68 0.37 13.92 -8.14
CA ASP A 68 1.61 14.68 -8.28
C ASP A 68 2.27 14.41 -9.63
N LEU A 69 2.09 13.19 -10.15
CA LEU A 69 2.67 12.73 -11.41
C LEU A 69 1.74 11.70 -12.05
N PRO A 70 0.76 12.11 -12.87
CA PRO A 70 0.09 11.17 -13.75
C PRO A 70 1.16 10.43 -14.55
N ASP A 71 1.18 9.10 -14.46
CA ASP A 71 2.11 8.18 -15.13
C ASP A 71 3.48 7.94 -14.48
N SER A 72 3.77 8.49 -13.30
CA SER A 72 4.92 7.99 -12.52
C SER A 72 4.51 6.76 -11.72
N LEU A 73 4.99 5.62 -12.18
CA LEU A 73 4.91 4.35 -11.48
C LEU A 73 6.10 4.24 -10.53
N PHE A 74 5.80 3.99 -9.26
CA PHE A 74 6.80 3.78 -8.22
C PHE A 74 6.85 2.32 -7.82
N GLN A 75 8.03 1.86 -7.44
CA GLN A 75 8.24 0.53 -6.88
C GLN A 75 8.65 0.62 -5.42
N GLY A 76 7.86 -0.03 -4.57
CA GLY A 76 8.08 -0.09 -3.14
C GLY A 76 8.37 -1.49 -2.63
N THR A 77 9.13 -1.60 -1.55
CA THR A 77 9.43 -2.85 -0.87
C THR A 77 8.66 -2.95 0.44
N VAL A 78 8.05 -4.08 0.72
CA VAL A 78 7.41 -4.35 2.02
C VAL A 78 8.49 -4.45 3.10
N VAL A 79 8.60 -3.43 3.96
CA VAL A 79 9.63 -3.37 5.03
C VAL A 79 9.07 -3.74 6.40
N PHE A 80 7.75 -3.73 6.55
CA PHE A 80 7.07 -4.19 7.74
C PHE A 80 5.84 -4.99 7.33
N TRP A 81 5.72 -6.20 7.85
CA TRP A 81 4.58 -7.08 7.63
C TRP A 81 4.09 -7.64 8.94
N ARG A 82 2.77 -7.57 9.16
CA ARG A 82 2.08 -8.30 10.20
C ARG A 82 0.85 -8.94 9.58
N SER A 83 0.78 -10.27 9.65
CA SER A 83 -0.38 -11.01 9.14
C SER A 83 -1.64 -10.59 9.89
N PHE A 84 -2.76 -10.58 9.16
CA PHE A 84 -4.09 -10.37 9.71
C PHE A 84 -4.49 -11.60 10.54
N GLN A 85 -4.97 -11.39 11.78
CA GLN A 85 -5.52 -12.47 12.60
C GLN A 85 -7.04 -12.30 12.72
N ASP A 86 -7.80 -13.40 12.57
CA ASP A 86 -9.26 -13.39 12.80
C ASP A 86 -9.55 -12.90 14.23
N GLY A 87 -10.11 -11.69 14.34
CA GLY A 87 -10.20 -10.92 15.59
C GLY A 87 -9.80 -9.45 15.43
N ASP A 88 -9.06 -9.13 14.37
CA ASP A 88 -8.74 -7.75 13.94
C ASP A 88 -9.96 -7.06 13.26
N ILE A 89 -11.19 -7.33 13.72
CA ILE A 89 -12.33 -6.48 13.41
C ILE A 89 -12.34 -5.30 14.38
N ALA A 90 -11.98 -4.13 13.87
CA ALA A 90 -12.63 -2.91 14.34
C ALA A 90 -12.90 -1.95 13.17
N PRO A 91 -14.11 -1.39 13.09
CA PRO A 91 -14.37 -0.24 12.24
C PRO A 91 -13.40 0.86 12.68
N VAL A 92 -12.53 1.32 11.77
CA VAL A 92 -11.67 2.50 12.01
C VAL A 92 -10.78 2.36 13.27
N GLU A 93 -9.63 1.68 13.16
CA GLU A 93 -8.37 2.08 13.84
C GLU A 93 -7.25 1.06 13.60
N GLY A 94 -6.17 1.48 12.93
CA GLY A 94 -4.82 1.05 13.31
C GLY A 94 -4.24 -0.24 12.74
N GLY A 95 -4.56 -0.65 11.51
CA GLY A 95 -3.79 -1.69 10.81
C GLY A 95 -2.43 -1.17 10.33
N ARG A 96 -1.34 -1.53 11.02
CA ARG A 96 0.04 -1.12 10.64
C ARG A 96 0.64 -2.10 9.62
N THR A 97 0.80 -1.67 8.38
CA THR A 97 1.70 -2.27 7.37
C THR A 97 2.42 -1.17 6.60
N VAL A 98 3.73 -1.07 6.75
CA VAL A 98 4.57 -0.04 6.11
C VAL A 98 5.23 -0.63 4.86
N ALA A 99 4.88 -0.11 3.69
CA ALA A 99 5.58 -0.32 2.44
C ALA A 99 6.54 0.85 2.22
N TRP A 100 7.83 0.56 2.02
CA TRP A 100 8.86 1.55 1.68
C TRP A 100 8.84 1.79 0.18
N CYS A 101 9.20 2.99 -0.28
CA CYS A 101 9.36 3.26 -1.71
C CYS A 101 10.65 4.03 -2.00
N TYR A 102 11.40 3.58 -3.01
CA TYR A 102 12.58 4.30 -3.48
C TYR A 102 12.19 5.31 -4.58
N PRO A 103 12.78 6.51 -4.63
CA PRO A 103 12.64 7.44 -5.76
C PRO A 103 13.22 6.88 -7.06
#